data_AF-A0A2D5XGR3-F1
#
_entry.id   AF-A0A2D5XGR3-F1
#
_cell.length_a   1.000
_cell.length_b   1.000
_cell.length_c   1.000
_cell.angle_alpha   90.00
_cell.angle_beta   90.00
_cell.angle_gamma   90.00
#
_symmetry.space_group_name_H-M   'P 1'
#
loop_
_entity.id
_entity.type
_entity.pdbx_description
1 polymer ?
#
loop_
_entity_poly.entity_id
_entity_poly.type
_entity_poly.pdbx_seq_one_letter_code
_entity_poly.pdbx_strand_id
1 'polypeptide(L)'
;MYFHHKLQAEYEGSFRWGDQSVPVYTNSLGFKDRAVRDIPMASDRQRLLFIGDSFTFGVGYPYEKTFVGLIDKAYSSEGAGVEVLNAGVTSYSAAIYY
;
A
#
# COMPACT_ATOMS: atom_id res chain seq x y z
N MET A 1 -7.46 5.58 -10.38
CA MET A 1 -6.57 4.88 -9.44
C MET A 1 -5.09 5.18 -9.67
N TYR A 2 -4.58 5.20 -10.91
CA TYR A 2 -3.16 5.46 -11.20
C TYR A 2 -2.87 6.92 -11.57
N PHE A 3 -1.75 7.45 -11.10
CA PHE A 3 -1.17 8.73 -11.51
C PHE A 3 0.33 8.54 -11.71
N HIS A 4 0.79 8.42 -12.95
CA HIS A 4 2.16 7.99 -13.28
C HIS A 4 2.55 6.67 -12.57
N HIS A 5 3.57 6.71 -11.71
CA HIS A 5 4.12 5.58 -10.98
C HIS A 5 3.65 5.55 -9.52
N LYS A 6 2.57 6.27 -9.20
CA LYS A 6 1.93 6.28 -7.89
C LYS A 6 0.43 6.04 -8.00
N LEU A 7 -0.18 5.69 -6.88
CA LEU A 7 -1.63 5.69 -6.77
C LEU A 7 -2.10 7.11 -6.48
N GLN A 8 -3.34 7.42 -6.86
CA GLN A 8 -4.02 8.62 -6.42
C GLN A 8 -4.13 8.61 -4.88
N ALA A 9 -3.78 9.71 -4.22
CA ALA A 9 -3.91 9.85 -2.77
C ALA A 9 -5.39 9.92 -2.36
N GLU A 10 -5.67 9.49 -1.13
CA GLU A 10 -7.00 9.54 -0.49
C GLU A 10 -8.11 8.88 -1.34
N TYR A 11 -7.73 7.88 -2.12
CA TYR A 11 -8.64 7.09 -2.93
C TYR A 11 -9.30 5.97 -2.12
N GLU A 12 -10.61 5.82 -2.29
CA GLU A 12 -11.41 4.67 -1.88
C GLU A 12 -12.17 4.14 -3.11
N GLY A 13 -12.07 2.84 -3.35
CA GLY A 13 -12.80 2.20 -4.42
C GLY A 13 -12.50 0.72 -4.53
N SER A 14 -12.64 0.17 -5.73
CA SER A 14 -12.38 -1.24 -6.00
C SER A 14 -11.37 -1.42 -7.14
N PHE A 15 -10.57 -2.47 -7.02
CA PHE A 15 -9.64 -2.91 -8.04
C PHE A 15 -10.09 -4.27 -8.57
N ARG A 16 -10.28 -4.33 -9.90
CA ARG A 16 -10.67 -5.56 -10.58
C ARG A 16 -9.44 -6.33 -11.05
N TRP A 17 -9.35 -7.59 -10.66
CA TRP A 17 -8.30 -8.52 -11.06
C TRP A 17 -8.94 -9.83 -11.51
N GLY A 18 -8.98 -10.07 -12.82
CA GLY A 18 -9.76 -11.17 -13.39
C GLY A 18 -11.27 -11.00 -13.10
N ASP A 19 -11.87 -12.03 -12.51
CA ASP A 19 -13.25 -12.07 -12.03
C ASP A 19 -13.42 -11.46 -10.62
N GLN A 20 -12.32 -11.18 -9.93
CA GLN A 20 -12.34 -10.64 -8.58
C GLN A 20 -12.42 -9.11 -8.59
N SER A 21 -13.20 -8.55 -7.67
CA SER A 21 -13.21 -7.13 -7.35
C SER A 21 -12.91 -6.98 -5.86
N VAL A 22 -11.80 -6.33 -5.54
CA VAL A 22 -11.36 -6.14 -4.14
C VAL A 22 -11.37 -4.67 -3.76
N PRO A 23 -11.71 -4.32 -2.51
CA PRO A 23 -11.60 -2.95 -2.05
C PRO A 23 -10.13 -2.51 -2.05
N VAL A 24 -9.89 -1.27 -2.44
CA VAL A 24 -8.58 -0.63 -2.40
C VAL A 24 -8.74 0.76 -1.80
N TYR A 25 -7.93 1.02 -0.78
CA TYR A 25 -7.78 2.31 -0.15
C TYR A 25 -6.35 2.79 -0.34
N THR A 26 -6.20 4.11 -0.40
CA THR A 26 -4.89 4.76 -0.33
C THR A 26 -4.89 5.84 0.72
N ASN A 27 -3.75 6.01 1.38
CA ASN A 27 -3.55 7.08 2.34
C ASN A 27 -3.18 8.41 1.67
N SER A 28 -2.98 9.47 2.46
CA SER A 28 -2.64 10.81 1.94
C SER A 28 -1.31 10.90 1.19
N LEU A 29 -0.44 9.88 1.32
CA LEU A 29 0.80 9.76 0.53
C LEU A 29 0.60 9.01 -0.80
N GLY A 30 -0.60 8.47 -1.07
CA GLY A 30 -0.87 7.66 -2.26
C GLY A 30 -0.35 6.23 -2.18
N PHE A 31 -0.17 5.70 -0.97
CA PHE A 31 0.22 4.31 -0.72
C PHE A 31 -1.01 3.47 -0.40
N LYS A 32 -1.03 2.19 -0.83
CA LYS A 32 -2.13 1.28 -0.51
C LYS A 32 -2.19 1.08 1.01
N ASP A 33 -3.38 1.12 1.58
CA ASP A 33 -3.56 1.08 3.03
C ASP A 33 -4.85 0.34 3.42
N ARG A 34 -5.05 0.10 4.72
CA ARG A 34 -6.27 -0.54 5.28
C ARG A 34 -7.50 0.36 5.25
N ALA A 35 -7.29 1.67 5.15
CA ALA A 35 -8.34 2.69 5.05
C ALA A 35 -7.75 3.98 4.48
N VAL A 36 -8.62 4.92 4.07
CA VAL A 36 -8.19 6.29 3.81
C VAL A 36 -7.78 6.92 5.14
N ARG A 37 -6.50 7.26 5.29
CA ARG A 37 -5.94 7.88 6.48
C ARG A 37 -4.89 8.92 6.12
N ASP A 38 -4.77 9.95 6.95
CA ASP A 38 -3.70 10.94 6.81
C ASP A 38 -2.39 10.42 7.42
N ILE A 39 -1.32 10.49 6.64
CA ILE A 39 0.03 10.08 7.02
C ILE A 39 0.95 11.28 6.89
N PRO A 40 1.48 11.81 8.00
CA PRO A 40 2.32 12.99 7.94
C PRO A 40 3.62 12.66 7.22
N MET A 41 4.09 13.57 6.37
CA MET A 41 5.31 13.37 5.59
C MET A 41 6.52 13.10 6.50
N ALA A 42 6.60 13.80 7.64
CA ALA A 42 7.55 13.55 8.70
C ALA A 42 6.85 12.91 9.91
N SER A 43 7.51 11.94 10.55
CA SER A 43 7.04 11.32 11.78
C SER A 43 8.23 10.96 12.66
N ASP A 44 8.01 10.98 13.97
CA ASP A 44 8.89 10.45 15.01
C ASP A 44 8.85 8.92 15.11
N ARG A 45 7.86 8.27 14.48
CA ARG A 45 7.75 6.82 14.44
C ARG A 45 8.75 6.21 13.47
N GLN A 46 9.28 5.06 13.85
CA GLN A 46 10.01 4.22 12.91
C GLN A 46 9.06 3.75 11.80
N ARG A 47 9.49 3.89 10.54
CA ARG A 47 8.71 3.47 9.37
C ARG A 47 9.38 2.32 8.65
N LEU A 48 8.57 1.33 8.27
CA LEU A 48 8.97 0.27 7.35
C LEU A 48 8.23 0.48 6.03
N LEU A 49 8.94 0.95 5.02
CA LEU A 49 8.41 1.23 3.69
C LEU A 49 8.71 0.09 2.72
N PHE A 50 7.65 -0.51 2.17
CA PHE A 50 7.77 -1.48 1.08
C PHE A 50 7.54 -0.78 -0.26
N ILE A 51 8.51 -0.89 -1.16
CA ILE A 51 8.44 -0.39 -2.53
C ILE A 51 8.55 -1.58 -3.47
N GLY A 52 7.70 -1.66 -4.48
CA GLY A 52 7.75 -2.75 -5.44
C GLY A 52 6.58 -2.74 -6.41
N ASP A 53 6.39 -3.90 -7.03
CA ASP A 53 5.46 -4.08 -8.13
C ASP A 53 4.07 -4.58 -7.67
N SER A 54 3.38 -5.34 -8.54
CA SER A 54 2.11 -5.99 -8.25
C SER A 54 2.12 -6.92 -7.04
N PHE A 55 3.26 -7.56 -6.71
CA PHE A 55 3.36 -8.41 -5.53
C PHE A 55 3.32 -7.56 -4.25
N THR A 56 4.05 -6.45 -4.21
CA THR A 56 4.03 -5.50 -3.11
C THR A 56 2.67 -4.81 -2.99
N PHE A 57 2.07 -4.40 -4.11
CA PHE A 57 0.70 -3.90 -4.12
C PHE A 57 -0.31 -4.94 -3.61
N GLY A 58 -0.07 -6.23 -3.87
CA GLY A 58 -0.98 -7.32 -3.54
C GLY A 58 -2.22 -7.32 -4.42
N VAL A 59 -2.02 -7.47 -5.73
CA VAL A 59 -3.11 -7.59 -6.72
C VAL A 59 -4.08 -8.71 -6.36
N GLY A 60 -5.38 -8.45 -6.50
CA GLY A 60 -6.43 -9.44 -6.18
C GLY A 60 -6.70 -9.61 -4.67
N TYR A 61 -6.06 -8.82 -3.80
CA TYR A 61 -6.29 -8.89 -2.35
C TYR A 61 -6.60 -7.53 -1.71
N PRO A 62 -7.52 -7.48 -0.74
CA PRO A 62 -7.63 -6.33 0.18
C PRO A 62 -6.33 -6.22 1.00
N TYR A 63 -6.04 -5.02 1.53
CA TYR A 63 -4.77 -4.70 2.17
C TYR A 63 -4.36 -5.72 3.25
N GLU A 64 -5.29 -6.12 4.12
CA GLU A 64 -5.06 -7.01 5.27
C GLU A 64 -4.66 -8.43 4.85
N LYS A 65 -4.92 -8.80 3.59
CA LYS A 65 -4.56 -10.10 3.02
C LYS A 65 -3.28 -10.05 2.18
N THR A 66 -2.68 -8.87 1.98
CA THR A 66 -1.37 -8.73 1.33
C THR A 66 -0.27 -9.09 2.31
N PHE A 67 0.92 -9.48 1.82
CA PHE A 67 2.03 -9.76 2.74
C PHE A 67 2.43 -8.51 3.55
N VAL A 68 2.34 -7.31 2.95
CA VAL A 68 2.61 -6.05 3.66
C VAL A 68 1.59 -5.84 4.78
N GLY A 69 0.31 -6.08 4.52
CA GLY A 69 -0.74 -5.98 5.54
C GLY A 69 -0.61 -7.04 6.65
N LEU A 70 -0.13 -8.24 6.33
CA LEU A 70 0.19 -9.26 7.34
C LEU A 70 1.36 -8.83 8.24
N ILE A 71 2.39 -8.19 7.67
CA ILE A 71 3.53 -7.63 8.42
C ILE A 71 3.07 -6.45 9.29
N ASP A 72 2.25 -5.54 8.75
CA ASP A 72 1.64 -4.43 9.50
C ASP A 72 0.87 -4.93 10.72
N LYS A 73 0.05 -5.96 10.53
CA LYS A 73 -0.69 -6.62 11.62
C LYS A 73 0.25 -7.21 12.67
N ALA A 74 1.33 -7.87 12.27
CA ALA A 74 2.30 -8.46 13.19
C ALA A 74 2.94 -7.38 14.09
N TYR A 75 3.49 -6.32 13.50
CA TYR A 75 4.10 -5.21 14.25
C TYR A 75 3.10 -4.47 15.15
N SER A 76 1.85 -4.31 14.69
CA SER A 76 0.78 -3.72 15.49
C SER A 76 0.45 -4.60 16.70
N SER A 77 0.38 -5.92 16.54
CA SER A 77 0.02 -6.86 17.61
C SER A 77 1.11 -7.01 18.68
N GLU A 78 2.37 -6.82 18.31
CA GLU A 78 3.53 -6.87 19.23
C GLU A 78 3.76 -5.53 19.96
N GLY A 79 2.99 -4.48 19.65
CA GLY A 79 3.16 -3.16 20.24
C GLY A 79 4.48 -2.48 19.86
N ALA A 80 5.10 -2.89 18.75
CA ALA A 80 6.44 -2.48 18.34
C ALA A 80 6.56 -1.01 17.90
N GLY A 81 5.43 -0.29 17.74
CA GLY A 81 5.42 1.13 17.37
C GLY A 81 5.90 1.44 15.95
N VAL A 82 6.07 0.42 15.10
CA VAL A 82 6.51 0.57 13.70
C VAL A 82 5.31 0.90 12.81
N GLU A 83 5.40 1.96 12.02
CA GLU A 83 4.41 2.29 10.98
C GLU A 83 4.81 1.64 9.65
N VAL A 84 4.04 0.65 9.22
CA VAL A 84 4.25 -0.05 7.94
C VAL A 84 3.54 0.69 6.80
N LEU A 85 4.22 0.88 5.67
CA LEU A 85 3.73 1.61 4.50
C LEU A 85 3.92 0.78 3.23
N ASN A 86 2.89 0.73 2.38
CA ASN A 86 2.89 -0.02 1.12
C ASN A 86 2.87 0.90 -0.11
N ALA A 87 4.05 1.24 -0.62
CA ALA A 87 4.22 1.99 -1.87
C ALA A 87 4.30 1.08 -3.11
N GLY A 88 3.72 -0.11 -3.05
CA GLY A 88 3.63 -1.01 -4.19
C GLY A 88 2.70 -0.45 -5.28
N VAL A 89 3.14 -0.52 -6.54
CA VAL A 89 2.34 -0.11 -7.70
C VAL A 89 2.39 -1.21 -8.75
N THR A 90 1.24 -1.60 -9.28
CA THR A 90 1.17 -2.67 -10.29
C THR A 90 2.05 -2.36 -11.49
N SER A 91 2.76 -3.36 -12.00
CA SER A 91 3.66 -3.24 -13.15
C SER A 91 4.84 -2.26 -12.96
N TYR A 92 5.11 -1.83 -11.72
CA TYR A 92 6.31 -1.05 -11.42
C TYR A 92 7.58 -1.86 -11.69
N SER A 93 8.59 -1.24 -12.28
CA SER A 93 9.91 -1.84 -12.48
C SER A 93 10.96 -0.74 -12.58
N ALA A 94 12.05 -0.90 -11.83
CA ALA A 94 13.14 0.06 -11.79
C ALA A 94 13.91 0.15 -13.12
N ALA A 95 13.83 -0.88 -13.97
CA ALA A 95 14.62 -0.97 -15.19
C ALA A 95 14.00 -0.24 -16.40
N ILE A 96 12.71 0.10 -16.34
CA ILE A 96 11.98 0.68 -17.49
C ILE A 96 11.97 2.21 -17.50
N TYR A 97 12.59 2.83 -16.49
CA TYR A 97 12.61 4.28 -16.32
C TYR A 97 14.06 4.75 -16.21
N TYR A 98 14.67 5.03 -17.36
CA TYR A 98 15.93 5.75 -17.54
C TYR A 98 15.66 7.08 -18.23
#